data_AF-R5A6J3-F1
#
_entry.id   AF-R5A6J3-F1
#
_cell.length_a   1.000
_cell.length_b   1.000
_cell.length_c   1.000
_cell.angle_alpha   90.00
_cell.angle_beta   90.00
_cell.angle_gamma   90.00
#
_symmetry.space_group_name_H-M   'P 1'
#
loop_
_entity.id
_entity.type
_entity.pdbx_description
1 polymer ?
#
loop_
_entity_poly.entity_id
_entity_poly.type
_entity_poly.pdbx_seq_one_letter_code
_entity_poly.pdbx_strand_id
1 'polypeptide(L)'
;MWLCDQLKANGSHFIRINTNGLADLITGRNAALELDGRVDAVSVSLNASTPEGYDAVCHSKFGLDAFPAILKFTASAVLNVPHVRMTVVSTMPKEEIDECKHICERIGADFFVREYIDK
;
A
#
# COMPACT_ATOMS: atom_id res chain seq x y z
N MET A 1 -8.63 -8.97 -10.81
CA MET A 1 -8.51 -8.02 -11.95
C MET A 1 -9.74 -7.97 -12.86
N TRP A 2 -10.47 -9.07 -13.06
CA TRP A 2 -11.72 -9.11 -13.85
C TRP A 2 -12.64 -7.89 -13.65
N LEU A 3 -12.89 -7.47 -12.40
CA LEU A 3 -13.75 -6.31 -12.14
C LEU A 3 -13.19 -5.00 -12.71
N CYS A 4 -11.89 -4.76 -12.61
CA CYS A 4 -11.25 -3.59 -13.24
C CYS A 4 -11.45 -3.61 -14.76
N ASP A 5 -11.30 -4.78 -15.37
CA ASP A 5 -11.50 -4.95 -16.82
C ASP A 5 -12.96 -4.68 -17.21
N GLN A 6 -13.93 -5.16 -16.43
CA GLN A 6 -15.36 -4.87 -16.65
C GLN A 6 -15.67 -3.38 -16.51
N LEU A 7 -15.13 -2.71 -15.49
CA LEU A 7 -15.33 -1.26 -15.31
C LEU A 7 -14.78 -0.50 -16.52
N LYS A 8 -13.54 -0.78 -16.94
CA LYS A 8 -12.93 -0.11 -18.10
C LYS A 8 -13.68 -0.38 -19.41
N ALA A 9 -14.25 -1.58 -19.57
CA ALA A 9 -15.07 -1.91 -20.74
C ALA A 9 -16.39 -1.12 -20.81
N ASN A 10 -16.89 -0.62 -19.67
CA ASN A 10 -18.16 0.10 -19.58
C ASN A 10 -17.99 1.63 -19.45
N GLY A 11 -16.76 2.15 -19.48
CA GLY A 11 -16.51 3.58 -19.45
C GLY A 11 -15.11 3.95 -18.98
N SER A 12 -14.80 5.24 -19.08
CA SER A 12 -13.58 5.81 -18.52
C SER A 12 -13.80 6.09 -17.03
N HIS A 13 -13.29 5.19 -16.18
CA HIS A 13 -13.35 5.33 -14.73
C HIS A 13 -11.94 5.41 -14.16
N PHE A 14 -11.77 6.30 -13.18
CA PHE A 14 -10.56 6.31 -12.37
C PHE A 14 -10.67 5.23 -11.29
N ILE A 15 -9.83 4.22 -11.36
CA ILE A 15 -9.84 3.06 -10.48
C ILE A 15 -8.71 3.20 -9.46
N ARG A 16 -9.08 3.36 -8.18
CA ARG A 16 -8.15 3.34 -7.05
C ARG A 16 -8.36 2.09 -6.20
N ILE A 17 -7.29 1.34 -5.96
CA ILE A 17 -7.28 0.24 -4.99
C ILE A 17 -6.74 0.73 -3.65
N ASN A 18 -7.49 0.45 -2.58
CA ASN A 18 -7.00 0.59 -1.20
C ASN A 18 -6.64 -0.80 -0.66
N THR A 19 -5.43 -0.97 -0.13
CA THR A 19 -4.89 -2.28 0.25
C THR A 19 -3.99 -2.20 1.47
N ASN A 20 -3.79 -3.31 2.16
CA ASN A 20 -2.75 -3.47 3.18
C ASN A 20 -1.41 -3.92 2.57
N GLY A 21 -1.34 -4.21 1.27
CA GLY A 21 -0.11 -4.55 0.55
C GLY A 21 0.32 -6.03 0.64
N LEU A 22 -0.45 -6.90 1.28
CA LEU A 22 -0.05 -8.30 1.55
C LEU A 22 -0.55 -9.32 0.50
N ALA A 23 -1.04 -8.85 -0.65
CA ALA A 23 -1.67 -9.71 -1.66
C ALA A 23 -0.73 -10.80 -2.20
N ASP A 24 0.56 -10.50 -2.32
CA ASP A 24 1.56 -11.46 -2.77
C ASP A 24 1.70 -12.64 -1.78
N LEU A 25 1.76 -12.36 -0.47
CA LEU A 25 1.81 -13.39 0.56
C LEU A 25 0.49 -14.19 0.66
N ILE A 26 -0.65 -13.54 0.41
CA ILE A 26 -1.96 -14.19 0.48
C ILE A 26 -2.18 -15.14 -0.70
N THR A 27 -1.72 -14.75 -1.89
CA THR A 27 -2.06 -15.45 -3.14
C THR A 27 -0.91 -16.24 -3.75
N GLY A 28 0.33 -16.02 -3.31
CA GLY A 28 1.53 -16.61 -3.91
C GLY A 28 1.85 -16.08 -5.31
N ARG A 29 1.19 -15.01 -5.76
CA ARG A 29 1.36 -14.39 -7.08
C ARG A 29 2.04 -13.04 -6.95
N ASN A 30 2.51 -12.50 -8.06
CA ASN A 30 2.93 -11.09 -8.12
C ASN A 30 1.71 -10.21 -8.40
N ALA A 31 0.96 -9.89 -7.35
CA ALA A 31 -0.32 -9.20 -7.47
C ALA A 31 -0.14 -7.75 -7.94
N ALA A 32 0.99 -7.12 -7.64
CA ALA A 32 1.30 -5.76 -8.09
C ALA A 32 1.40 -5.68 -9.62
N LEU A 33 2.00 -6.68 -10.28
CA LEU A 33 2.06 -6.74 -11.75
C LEU A 33 0.69 -6.89 -12.39
N GLU A 34 -0.26 -7.55 -11.72
CA GLU A 34 -1.61 -7.69 -12.25
C GLU A 34 -2.35 -6.34 -12.34
N LEU A 35 -1.86 -5.30 -11.66
CA LEU A 35 -2.45 -3.95 -11.67
C LEU A 35 -2.10 -3.15 -12.92
N ASP A 36 -1.02 -3.53 -13.61
CA ASP A 36 -0.52 -2.83 -14.80
C ASP A 36 -1.61 -2.68 -15.87
N GLY A 37 -1.73 -1.46 -16.41
CA GLY A 37 -2.75 -1.09 -17.40
C GLY A 37 -4.20 -1.12 -16.90
N ARG A 38 -4.47 -1.57 -15.66
CA ARG A 38 -5.83 -1.77 -15.12
C ARG A 38 -6.23 -0.84 -13.99
N VAL A 39 -5.25 -0.30 -13.27
CA VAL A 39 -5.48 0.53 -12.08
C VAL A 39 -4.74 1.84 -12.24
N ASP A 40 -5.39 2.94 -11.88
CA ASP A 40 -4.82 4.29 -12.00
C ASP A 40 -4.11 4.70 -10.70
N ALA A 41 -4.58 4.20 -9.56
CA ALA A 41 -3.98 4.50 -8.26
C ALA A 41 -4.02 3.33 -7.26
N VAL A 42 -2.98 3.25 -6.43
CA VAL A 42 -2.90 2.32 -5.29
C VAL A 42 -2.59 3.09 -4.02
N SER A 43 -3.32 2.81 -2.95
CA SER A 43 -3.07 3.32 -1.61
C SER A 43 -2.78 2.15 -0.68
N VAL A 44 -1.54 2.06 -0.18
CA VAL A 44 -1.08 1.02 0.74
C VAL A 44 -1.08 1.55 2.18
N SER A 45 -1.57 0.77 3.13
CA SER A 45 -1.48 1.10 4.56
C SER A 45 -0.11 0.69 5.12
N LEU A 46 0.75 1.66 5.43
CA LEU A 46 2.10 1.44 5.98
C LEU A 46 2.06 1.27 7.49
N ASN A 47 1.44 2.22 8.20
CA ASN A 47 1.15 2.23 9.64
C ASN A 47 2.32 2.02 10.64
N ALA A 48 3.53 1.69 10.20
CA ALA A 48 4.74 1.60 11.00
C ALA A 48 5.99 1.66 10.11
N SER A 49 7.15 1.94 10.70
CA SER A 49 8.45 2.06 10.04
C SER A 49 9.31 0.79 10.14
N THR A 50 8.90 -0.18 10.96
CA THR A 50 9.66 -1.41 11.25
C THR A 50 8.76 -2.66 11.19
N PRO A 51 9.33 -3.85 10.95
CA PRO A 51 8.60 -5.12 11.05
C PRO A 51 7.90 -5.33 12.38
N GLU A 52 8.60 -5.05 13.49
CA GLU A 52 8.08 -5.22 14.84
C GLU A 52 6.94 -4.24 15.13
N GLY A 53 7.12 -2.97 14.75
CA GLY A 53 6.07 -1.96 14.88
C GLY A 53 4.85 -2.28 14.02
N TYR A 54 5.06 -2.76 12.79
CA TYR A 54 3.98 -3.16 11.90
C TYR A 54 3.18 -4.31 12.49
N ASP A 55 3.86 -5.35 12.98
CA ASP A 55 3.18 -6.50 13.58
C ASP A 55 2.44 -6.13 14.87
N ALA A 56 3.04 -5.29 15.72
CA ALA A 56 2.40 -4.80 16.94
C ALA A 56 1.10 -4.00 16.68
N VAL A 57 1.02 -3.28 15.55
CA VAL A 57 -0.17 -2.50 15.17
C VAL A 57 -1.17 -3.36 14.39
N CYS A 58 -0.69 -4.06 13.37
CA CYS A 58 -1.54 -4.74 12.38
C CYS A 58 -1.84 -6.19 12.73
N HIS A 59 -1.11 -6.80 13.67
CA HIS A 59 -1.27 -8.19 14.13
C HIS A 59 -1.33 -9.16 12.96
N SER A 60 -0.31 -9.09 12.10
CA SER A 60 -0.36 -9.78 10.82
C SER A 60 -0.22 -11.29 11.03
N LYS A 61 -1.02 -12.08 10.32
CA LYS A 61 -0.85 -13.54 10.31
C LYS A 61 0.52 -13.99 9.77
N PHE A 62 1.23 -13.09 9.09
CA PHE A 62 2.57 -13.30 8.54
C PHE A 62 3.68 -12.77 9.46
N GLY A 63 3.34 -12.22 10.64
CA GLY A 63 4.30 -11.68 11.59
C GLY A 63 5.25 -10.66 10.95
N LEU A 64 6.54 -10.79 11.27
CA LEU A 64 7.60 -9.89 10.81
C LEU A 64 7.80 -9.91 9.29
N ASP A 65 7.39 -10.97 8.59
CA ASP A 65 7.51 -11.06 7.12
C ASP A 65 6.50 -10.14 6.40
N ALA A 66 5.48 -9.67 7.11
CA ALA A 66 4.46 -8.80 6.54
C ALA A 66 5.06 -7.47 6.06
N PHE A 67 5.93 -6.86 6.86
CA PHE A 67 6.48 -5.54 6.55
C PHE A 67 7.37 -5.54 5.30
N PRO A 68 8.38 -6.43 5.16
CA PRO A 68 9.14 -6.55 3.91
C PRO A 68 8.25 -6.83 2.69
N ALA A 69 7.19 -7.62 2.87
CA ALA A 69 6.26 -7.93 1.78
C ALA A 69 5.47 -6.70 1.32
N ILE A 70 4.98 -5.84 2.22
CA ILE A 70 4.29 -4.61 1.80
C ILE A 70 5.23 -3.66 1.07
N LEU A 71 6.51 -3.57 1.45
CA LEU A 71 7.49 -2.73 0.78
C LEU A 71 7.77 -3.28 -0.63
N LYS A 72 7.95 -4.59 -0.77
CA LYS A 72 8.14 -5.27 -2.05
C LYS A 72 6.95 -5.09 -2.99
N PHE A 73 5.73 -5.26 -2.48
CA PHE A 73 4.50 -5.03 -3.24
C PHE A 73 4.44 -3.58 -3.72
N THR A 74 4.72 -2.63 -2.84
CA THR A 74 4.66 -1.19 -3.18
C THR A 74 5.72 -0.82 -4.21
N ALA A 75 6.96 -1.27 -4.05
CA ALA A 75 8.03 -1.05 -5.03
C ALA A 75 7.66 -1.62 -6.40
N SER A 76 7.03 -2.80 -6.44
CA SER A 76 6.53 -3.37 -7.69
C SER A 76 5.38 -2.55 -8.27
N ALA A 77 4.47 -2.04 -7.43
CA ALA A 77 3.35 -1.22 -7.88
C ALA A 77 3.82 0.12 -8.46
N VAL A 78 4.83 0.77 -7.87
CA VAL A 78 5.39 2.05 -8.36
C VAL A 78 5.88 1.95 -9.81
N LEU A 79 6.35 0.78 -10.22
CA LEU A 79 6.81 0.55 -11.60
C LEU A 79 5.67 0.40 -12.62
N ASN A 80 4.44 0.12 -12.18
CA ASN A 80 3.33 -0.33 -13.04
C ASN A 80 2.05 0.50 -12.89
N VAL A 81 1.90 1.28 -11.83
CA VAL A 81 0.70 2.06 -11.52
C VAL A 81 1.03 3.55 -11.48
N PRO A 82 0.28 4.42 -12.17
CA PRO A 82 0.59 5.85 -12.26
C PRO A 82 0.67 6.59 -10.91
N HIS A 83 -0.20 6.25 -9.96
CA HIS A 83 -0.27 6.93 -8.66
C HIS A 83 -0.21 5.94 -7.51
N VAL A 84 0.98 5.72 -6.95
CA VAL A 84 1.15 4.86 -5.79
C VAL A 84 1.46 5.70 -4.57
N ARG A 85 0.66 5.51 -3.52
CA ARG A 85 0.90 6.14 -2.22
C ARG A 85 0.94 5.12 -1.10
N MET A 86 1.67 5.43 -0.06
CA MET A 86 1.57 4.77 1.24
C MET A 86 1.02 5.74 2.27
N THR A 87 0.28 5.19 3.24
CA THR A 87 -0.46 6.00 4.21
C THR A 87 -0.20 5.56 5.64
N VAL A 88 -0.19 6.55 6.54
CA VAL A 88 -0.14 6.40 7.99
C VAL A 88 -1.33 7.13 8.63
N VAL A 89 -1.48 7.06 9.96
CA VAL A 89 -2.53 7.78 10.71
C VAL A 89 -1.94 8.93 11.52
N SER A 90 -2.67 10.03 11.68
CA SER A 90 -2.16 11.27 12.31
C SER A 90 -1.89 11.15 13.81
N THR A 91 -2.34 10.08 14.45
CA THR A 91 -2.12 9.80 15.88
C THR A 91 -0.77 9.14 16.19
N MET A 92 0.02 8.79 15.17
CA MET A 92 1.36 8.23 15.34
C MET A 92 2.35 9.29 15.85
N PRO A 93 3.41 8.88 16.60
CA PRO A 93 4.49 9.79 16.97
C PRO A 93 5.11 10.46 15.74
N LYS A 94 5.53 11.73 15.88
CA LYS A 94 6.06 12.50 14.76
C LYS A 94 7.30 11.84 14.14
N GLU A 95 8.20 11.34 14.99
CA GLU A 95 9.41 10.65 14.58
C GLU A 95 9.08 9.41 13.74
N GLU A 96 8.03 8.67 14.11
CA GLU A 96 7.57 7.49 13.37
C GLU A 96 6.94 7.86 12.02
N ILE A 97 6.20 8.98 11.97
CA ILE A 97 5.66 9.54 10.72
C ILE A 97 6.79 9.95 9.78
N ASP A 98 7.85 10.57 10.31
CA ASP A 98 9.02 11.00 9.54
C ASP A 98 9.80 9.79 8.98
N GLU A 99 10.00 8.73 9.78
CA GLU A 99 10.60 7.48 9.30
C GLU A 99 9.75 6.80 8.22
N CYS A 100 8.43 6.75 8.41
CA CYS A 100 7.51 6.27 7.38
C CYS A 100 7.63 7.06 6.08
N LYS A 101 7.75 8.38 6.17
CA LYS A 101 7.95 9.25 5.00
C LYS A 101 9.25 8.90 4.27
N HIS A 102 10.36 8.72 4.99
CA HIS A 102 11.63 8.32 4.39
C HIS A 102 11.59 6.93 3.72
N ILE A 103 10.80 5.99 4.25
CA ILE A 103 10.55 4.70 3.58
C ILE A 103 9.84 4.92 2.24
N CYS A 104 8.79 5.75 2.21
CA CYS A 104 8.02 6.03 1.00
C CYS A 104 8.88 6.70 -0.08
N GLU A 105 9.66 7.71 0.29
CA GLU A 105 10.59 8.42 -0.60
C GLU A 105 11.61 7.46 -1.24
N ARG A 106 12.19 6.54 -0.45
CA ARG A 106 13.14 5.54 -0.96
C ARG A 106 12.51 4.53 -1.93
N ILE A 107 11.24 4.18 -1.72
CA ILE A 107 10.49 3.26 -2.59
C ILE A 107 9.99 3.96 -3.86
N GLY A 108 9.85 5.29 -3.82
CA GLY A 108 9.28 6.09 -4.90
C GLY A 108 7.74 6.19 -4.85
N ALA A 109 7.15 5.96 -3.67
CA ALA A 109 5.70 6.14 -3.45
C ALA A 109 5.40 7.49 -2.78
N ASP A 110 4.26 8.08 -3.09
CA ASP A 110 3.77 9.27 -2.41
C ASP A 110 3.47 8.96 -0.93
N PHE A 111 3.77 9.89 -0.03
CA PHE A 111 3.43 9.78 1.38
C PHE A 111 2.19 10.60 1.72
N PHE A 112 1.25 10.01 2.48
CA PHE A 112 0.05 10.72 2.92
C PHE A 112 -0.35 10.35 4.35
N VAL A 113 -0.48 11.35 5.21
CA VAL A 113 -0.98 11.20 6.59
C VAL A 113 -2.50 11.29 6.57
N ARG A 114 -3.18 10.26 7.07
CA ARG A 114 -4.64 10.23 7.19
C ARG A 114 -5.04 10.78 8.55
N GLU A 115 -5.97 11.72 8.56
CA GLU A 115 -6.57 12.17 9.82
C GLU A 115 -7.34 11.05 10.50
N TYR A 116 -7.11 10.89 11.80
CA TYR A 116 -7.92 10.00 12.61
C TYR A 116 -9.29 10.63 12.84
N ILE A 117 -10.34 9.96 12.37
CA ILE A 117 -11.71 10.41 12.56
C ILE A 117 -12.23 9.76 13.84
N ASP A 118 -12.37 10.55 14.90
CA ASP A 118 -13.02 10.11 16.13
C ASP A 118 -14.54 10.00 15.92
N LYS A 119 -15.20 9.05 16.60
CA LYS A 119 -16.62 8.74 16.41
C LYS A 119 -17.54 9.64 17.23
#